data_AF-A0A5J9W148-F1
#
_entry.id   AF-A0A5J9W148-F1
#
_cell.length_a   1.000
_cell.length_b   1.000
_cell.length_c   1.000
_cell.angle_alpha   90.00
_cell.angle_beta   90.00
_cell.angle_gamma   90.00
#
_symmetry.space_group_name_H-M   'P 1'
#
loop_
_entity.id
_entity.type
_entity.pdbx_description
1 polymer ?
#
loop_
_entity_poly.entity_id
_entity_poly.type
_entity_poly.pdbx_seq_one_letter_code
_entity_poly.pdbx_strand_id
1 'polypeptide(L)'
;MLRAKGVDFCRAARDGVDSAAAFGPRLRKWLRAKAGLGRAGLVTFSGGYDMAYLVKAMFGAGYKLPATAMEFEAVAGALLRRRRVFNVKEMARRCPGADLRGGLDCVAAKLGVARAVGEAHQAGSDNLLTVI
;
A
#
# COMPACT_ATOMS: atom_id res chain seq x y z
N MET A 1 -4.98 17.16 11.61
CA MET A 1 -5.53 16.02 10.84
C MET A 1 -4.63 14.77 10.84
N LEU A 2 -3.29 14.83 10.84
CA LEU A 2 -2.44 13.62 11.07
C LEU A 2 -1.91 13.48 12.50
N ARG A 3 -1.59 14.61 13.17
CA ARG A 3 -1.20 14.61 14.60
C ARG A 3 -2.25 13.98 15.50
N ALA A 4 -3.52 14.26 15.21
CA ALA A 4 -4.68 13.67 15.90
C ALA A 4 -4.79 12.15 15.72
N LYS A 5 -4.05 11.58 14.76
CA LYS A 5 -3.94 10.13 14.52
C LYS A 5 -2.59 9.56 14.97
N GLY A 6 -1.86 10.31 15.81
CA GLY A 6 -0.61 9.86 16.43
C GLY A 6 0.66 10.10 15.59
N VAL A 7 0.59 10.86 14.48
CA VAL A 7 1.79 11.18 13.71
C VAL A 7 2.64 12.22 14.45
N ASP A 8 3.84 11.81 14.85
CA ASP A 8 4.87 12.70 15.38
C ASP A 8 5.80 13.20 14.27
N PHE A 9 5.54 14.42 13.80
CA PHE A 9 6.34 15.07 12.77
C PHE A 9 7.75 15.43 13.22
N CYS A 10 7.96 15.73 14.51
CA CYS A 10 9.28 16.07 15.04
C CYS A 10 10.18 14.84 15.05
N ARG A 11 9.61 13.69 15.45
CA ARG A 11 10.30 12.40 15.35
C ARG A 11 10.50 11.98 13.90
N ALA A 12 9.51 12.15 13.03
CA ALA A 12 9.66 11.84 11.61
C ALA A 12 10.76 12.66 10.93
N ALA A 13 10.96 13.93 11.32
CA ALA A 13 12.03 14.76 10.79
C ALA A 13 13.43 14.34 11.29
N ARG A 14 13.51 13.81 12.53
CA ARG A 14 14.78 13.44 13.18
C ARG A 14 15.22 12.02 12.86
N ASP A 15 14.29 11.08 12.94
CA ASP A 15 14.52 9.64 12.89
C ASP A 15 13.86 8.99 11.66
N GLY A 16 13.31 9.81 10.75
CA GLY A 16 12.63 9.34 9.55
C GLY A 16 13.55 8.54 8.62
N VAL A 17 12.94 7.60 7.90
CA VAL A 17 13.66 6.84 6.87
C VAL A 17 13.59 7.62 5.56
N ASP A 18 14.75 7.93 4.98
CA ASP A 18 14.81 8.55 3.65
C ASP A 18 14.20 7.60 2.61
N SER A 19 13.14 8.07 1.94
CA SER A 19 12.38 7.26 1.00
C SER A 19 13.17 6.96 -0.28
N ALA A 20 13.98 7.90 -0.76
CA ALA A 20 14.70 7.80 -2.04
C ALA A 20 16.09 7.18 -1.89
N ALA A 21 16.81 7.52 -0.83
CA ALA A 21 18.18 7.10 -0.57
C ALA A 21 18.25 5.77 0.21
N ALA A 22 17.30 5.49 1.12
CA ALA A 22 17.35 4.32 1.98
C ALA A 22 16.27 3.28 1.66
N PHE A 23 14.99 3.66 1.74
CA PHE A 23 13.88 2.71 1.61
C PHE A 23 13.72 2.16 0.18
N GLY A 24 13.66 3.05 -0.81
CA GLY A 24 13.45 2.69 -2.22
C GLY A 24 14.43 1.67 -2.77
N PRO A 25 15.76 1.86 -2.61
CA PRO A 25 16.75 0.90 -3.06
C PRO A 25 16.61 -0.48 -2.39
N ARG A 26 16.29 -0.51 -1.09
CA ARG A 26 16.05 -1.75 -0.34
C ARG A 26 14.80 -2.48 -0.83
N LEU A 27 13.70 -1.75 -1.01
CA LEU A 27 12.45 -2.30 -1.55
C LEU A 27 12.67 -2.89 -2.96
N ARG A 28 13.38 -2.18 -3.83
CA ARG A 28 13.72 -2.65 -5.18
C ARG A 28 14.57 -3.92 -5.14
N LYS A 29 15.55 -4.01 -4.22
CA LYS A 29 16.35 -5.21 -3.98
C LYS A 29 15.45 -6.37 -3.53
N TRP A 30 14.55 -6.13 -2.58
CA TRP A 30 13.63 -7.14 -2.05
C TRP A 30 12.63 -7.65 -3.08
N LEU A 31 12.14 -6.78 -3.97
CA LEU A 31 11.23 -7.18 -5.04
C LEU A 31 11.90 -8.10 -6.08
N ARG A 32 13.21 -7.90 -6.33
CA ARG A 32 14.00 -8.66 -7.31
C ARG A 32 14.61 -9.94 -6.73
N ALA A 33 14.92 -9.96 -5.44
CA ALA A 33 15.60 -11.08 -4.79
C ALA A 33 14.68 -12.31 -4.63
N LYS A 34 15.20 -13.50 -4.96
CA LYS A 34 14.51 -14.79 -4.75
C LYS A 34 14.21 -15.06 -3.26
N ALA A 35 15.13 -14.66 -2.38
CA ALA A 35 14.98 -14.69 -0.92
C ALA A 35 14.32 -13.42 -0.32
N GLY A 36 13.93 -12.46 -1.17
CA GLY A 36 13.18 -11.27 -0.74
C GLY A 36 11.69 -11.55 -0.72
N LEU A 37 10.89 -10.66 -1.31
CA LEU A 37 9.44 -10.84 -1.41
C LEU A 37 9.04 -12.02 -2.32
N GLY A 38 9.96 -12.65 -3.05
CA GLY A 38 9.73 -13.88 -3.81
C GLY A 38 8.58 -13.75 -4.83
N ARG A 39 7.56 -14.60 -4.73
CA ARG A 39 6.30 -14.50 -5.50
C ARG A 39 5.09 -14.08 -4.65
N ALA A 40 5.32 -13.59 -3.43
CA ALA A 40 4.25 -13.11 -2.56
C ALA A 40 3.36 -12.10 -3.30
N GLY A 41 2.05 -12.27 -3.17
CA GLY A 41 1.07 -11.33 -3.70
C GLY A 41 1.12 -10.01 -2.94
N LEU A 42 0.65 -8.94 -3.58
CA LEU A 42 0.41 -7.65 -2.94
C LEU A 42 -1.09 -7.49 -2.72
N VAL A 43 -1.49 -7.11 -1.52
CA VAL A 43 -2.88 -6.81 -1.17
C VAL A 43 -2.98 -5.31 -0.88
N THR A 44 -4.03 -4.67 -1.39
CA THR A 44 -4.26 -3.23 -1.27
C THR A 44 -5.74 -2.95 -1.04
N PHE A 45 -6.05 -1.80 -0.44
CA PHE A 45 -7.41 -1.28 -0.39
C PHE A 45 -7.44 0.10 -1.06
N SER A 46 -7.97 0.21 -2.27
CA SER A 46 -7.92 1.47 -3.05
C SER A 46 -6.48 2.00 -3.28
N GLY A 47 -5.49 1.11 -3.36
CA GLY A 47 -4.07 1.46 -3.22
C GLY A 47 -3.37 2.01 -4.46
N GLY A 48 -4.07 2.73 -5.34
CA GLY A 48 -3.45 3.39 -6.49
C GLY A 48 -2.39 4.41 -6.06
N TYR A 49 -2.73 5.23 -5.05
CA TYR A 49 -1.78 6.18 -4.46
C TYR A 49 -0.65 5.48 -3.70
N ASP A 50 -0.95 4.41 -2.94
CA ASP A 50 0.07 3.63 -2.24
C ASP A 50 1.12 3.11 -3.22
N MET A 51 0.66 2.57 -4.35
CA MET A 51 1.55 2.12 -5.43
C MET A 51 2.38 3.27 -5.98
N ALA A 52 1.78 4.44 -6.23
CA ALA A 52 2.50 5.59 -6.76
C ALA A 52 3.60 6.07 -5.82
N TYR A 53 3.34 6.09 -4.50
CA TYR A 53 4.35 6.40 -3.50
C TYR A 53 5.48 5.36 -3.46
N LEU A 54 5.17 4.06 -3.56
CA LEU A 54 6.19 3.01 -3.62
C LEU A 54 7.05 3.12 -4.89
N VAL A 55 6.43 3.37 -6.05
CA VAL A 55 7.12 3.62 -7.32
C VAL A 55 8.05 4.82 -7.18
N LYS A 56 7.52 5.96 -6.72
CA LYS A 56 8.30 7.18 -6.50
C LYS A 56 9.48 6.96 -5.56
N ALA A 57 9.30 6.25 -4.45
CA ALA A 57 10.39 5.90 -3.53
C ALA A 57 11.46 5.05 -4.22
N MET A 58 11.07 4.01 -4.98
CA MET A 58 12.01 3.12 -5.67
C MET A 58 12.82 3.77 -6.79
N PHE A 59 12.23 4.75 -7.50
CA PHE A 59 12.90 5.47 -8.58
C PHE A 59 13.56 6.78 -8.12
N GLY A 60 13.23 7.25 -6.92
CA GLY A 60 13.88 8.38 -6.26
C GLY A 60 13.21 9.74 -6.52
N ALA A 61 13.70 10.76 -5.80
CA ALA A 61 13.08 12.09 -5.78
C ALA A 61 12.98 12.76 -7.17
N GLY A 62 13.95 12.54 -8.06
CA GLY A 62 13.95 13.09 -9.42
C GLY A 62 12.98 12.41 -10.39
N TYR A 63 12.41 11.26 -10.05
CA TYR A 63 11.54 10.52 -10.96
C TYR A 63 10.18 11.20 -11.13
N LYS A 64 9.84 11.59 -12.35
CA LYS A 64 8.49 12.07 -12.67
C LYS A 64 7.58 10.86 -12.87
N LEU A 65 6.51 10.79 -12.08
CA LEU A 65 5.49 9.77 -12.29
C LEU A 65 4.86 9.95 -13.68
N PRO A 66 4.43 8.88 -14.34
CA PRO A 66 3.77 8.98 -15.63
C PRO A 66 2.54 9.90 -15.60
N ALA A 67 2.28 10.58 -16.70
CA ALA A 67 1.21 11.58 -16.79
C ALA A 67 -0.18 10.92 -16.88
N THR A 68 -0.22 9.67 -17.35
CA THR A 68 -1.47 8.94 -17.56
C THR A 68 -1.54 7.68 -16.70
N ALA A 69 -2.76 7.25 -16.37
CA ALA A 69 -3.00 6.00 -15.66
C ALA A 69 -2.46 4.79 -16.43
N MET A 70 -2.63 4.74 -17.75
CA MET A 70 -2.17 3.66 -18.60
C MET A 70 -0.64 3.48 -18.56
N GLU A 71 0.12 4.59 -18.64
CA GLU A 71 1.58 4.53 -18.51
C GLU A 71 2.01 4.13 -17.09
N PHE A 72 1.29 4.60 -16.07
CA PHE A 72 1.54 4.20 -14.69
C PHE A 72 1.29 2.70 -14.47
N GLU A 73 0.22 2.16 -15.03
CA GLU A 73 -0.10 0.73 -15.00
C GLU A 73 0.98 -0.10 -15.69
N ALA A 74 1.55 0.37 -16.80
CA ALA A 74 2.67 -0.28 -17.45
C ALA A 74 3.92 -0.35 -16.55
N VAL A 75 4.25 0.76 -15.88
CA VAL A 75 5.38 0.83 -14.93
C VAL A 75 5.16 -0.08 -13.72
N ALA A 76 3.98 0.01 -13.07
CA ALA A 76 3.64 -0.81 -11.92
C ALA A 76 3.56 -2.31 -12.29
N GLY A 77 2.97 -2.61 -13.44
CA GLY A 77 2.88 -3.96 -14.00
C GLY A 77 4.25 -4.57 -14.29
N ALA A 78 5.19 -3.79 -14.82
CA ALA A 78 6.57 -4.25 -15.03
C ALA A 78 7.29 -4.57 -13.71
N LEU A 79 7.11 -3.72 -12.68
CA LEU A 79 7.69 -3.94 -11.35
C LEU A 79 7.12 -5.17 -10.64
N LEU A 80 5.83 -5.44 -10.82
CA LEU A 80 5.09 -6.48 -10.12
C LEU A 80 4.77 -7.70 -11.00
N ARG A 81 5.33 -7.79 -12.22
CA ARG A 81 5.01 -8.80 -13.23
C ARG A 81 4.99 -10.26 -12.73
N ARG A 82 5.78 -10.57 -11.70
CA ARG A 82 5.89 -11.91 -11.10
C ARG A 82 4.94 -12.15 -9.92
N ARG A 83 4.02 -11.22 -9.65
CA ARG A 83 3.17 -11.18 -8.46
C ARG A 83 1.71 -10.96 -8.85
N ARG A 84 0.82 -11.49 -8.03
CA ARG A 84 -0.60 -11.13 -8.09
C ARG A 84 -0.82 -9.88 -7.25
N VAL A 85 -1.63 -8.96 -7.75
CA VAL A 85 -2.07 -7.77 -7.02
C VAL A 85 -3.56 -7.91 -6.77
N PHE A 86 -3.97 -7.79 -5.51
CA PHE A 86 -5.35 -7.87 -5.06
C PHE A 86 -5.78 -6.51 -4.53
N ASN A 87 -6.94 -6.04 -4.98
CA ASN A 87 -7.55 -4.83 -4.46
C ASN A 87 -8.82 -5.24 -3.71
N VAL A 88 -8.75 -5.21 -2.38
CA VAL A 88 -9.84 -5.65 -1.49
C VAL A 88 -11.10 -4.84 -1.73
N LYS A 89 -10.99 -3.53 -2.01
CA LYS A 89 -12.14 -2.69 -2.33
C LYS A 89 -12.83 -3.13 -3.62
N GLU A 90 -12.05 -3.55 -4.62
CA GLU A 90 -12.56 -4.09 -5.87
C GLU A 90 -13.24 -5.45 -5.66
N MET A 91 -12.58 -6.33 -4.91
CA MET A 91 -13.10 -7.67 -4.58
C MET A 91 -14.40 -7.59 -3.78
N ALA A 92 -14.44 -6.74 -2.77
CA ALA A 92 -15.62 -6.49 -1.94
C ALA A 92 -16.79 -5.95 -2.79
N ARG A 93 -16.54 -5.01 -3.71
CA ARG A 93 -17.57 -4.50 -4.61
C ARG A 93 -18.15 -5.58 -5.53
N ARG A 94 -17.35 -6.56 -5.94
CA ARG A 94 -17.74 -7.65 -6.84
C ARG A 94 -18.28 -8.88 -6.11
N CYS A 95 -18.31 -8.89 -4.77
CA CYS A 95 -18.78 -10.02 -4.01
C CYS A 95 -20.31 -10.18 -4.19
N PRO A 96 -20.79 -11.28 -4.79
CA PRO A 96 -22.22 -11.49 -4.99
C PRO A 96 -22.91 -11.80 -3.67
N GLY A 97 -24.13 -11.28 -3.49
CA GLY A 97 -24.97 -11.59 -2.34
C GLY A 97 -24.59 -10.92 -1.01
N ALA A 98 -23.55 -10.09 -0.98
CA ALA A 98 -23.15 -9.32 0.20
C ALA A 98 -22.97 -7.83 -0.15
N ASP A 99 -23.57 -6.92 0.63
CA ASP A 99 -23.33 -5.49 0.46
C ASP A 99 -22.00 -5.08 1.13
N LEU A 100 -20.86 -5.40 0.51
CA LEU A 100 -19.53 -5.06 1.06
C LEU A 100 -18.98 -3.73 0.53
N ARG A 101 -19.85 -2.77 0.21
CA ARG A 101 -19.42 -1.42 -0.20
C ARG A 101 -19.12 -0.56 1.02
N GLY A 102 -18.07 0.27 0.91
CA GLY A 102 -17.68 1.22 1.95
C GLY A 102 -16.18 1.49 1.97
N GLY A 103 -15.73 2.18 3.02
CA GLY A 103 -14.31 2.26 3.40
C GLY A 103 -13.82 0.99 4.08
N LEU A 104 -12.51 0.89 4.34
CA LEU A 104 -11.88 -0.31 4.89
C LEU A 104 -12.53 -0.78 6.19
N ASP A 105 -12.75 0.13 7.15
CA ASP A 105 -13.39 -0.20 8.43
C ASP A 105 -14.84 -0.68 8.26
N CYS A 106 -15.57 -0.12 7.29
CA CYS A 106 -16.94 -0.55 7.01
C CYS A 106 -16.97 -1.97 6.42
N VAL A 107 -16.05 -2.27 5.51
CA VAL A 107 -15.92 -3.62 4.94
C VAL A 107 -15.51 -4.61 6.02
N ALA A 108 -14.53 -4.26 6.86
CA ALA A 108 -14.10 -5.11 7.97
C ALA A 108 -15.24 -5.38 8.97
N ALA A 109 -16.00 -4.36 9.36
CA ALA A 109 -17.14 -4.49 10.25
C ALA A 109 -18.24 -5.40 9.67
N LYS A 110 -18.56 -5.26 8.37
CA LYS A 110 -19.53 -6.11 7.68
C LYS A 110 -19.07 -7.58 7.57
N LEU A 111 -17.77 -7.82 7.59
CA LEU A 111 -17.17 -9.16 7.61
C LEU A 111 -16.94 -9.69 9.03
N GLY A 112 -17.27 -8.92 10.08
CA GLY A 112 -17.03 -9.31 11.47
C GLY A 112 -15.54 -9.35 11.85
N VAL A 113 -14.67 -8.68 11.09
CA VAL A 113 -13.24 -8.63 11.39
C VAL A 113 -12.91 -7.38 12.21
N ALA A 114 -12.35 -7.61 13.40
CA ALA A 114 -11.89 -6.55 14.28
C ALA A 114 -10.45 -6.13 13.96
N ARG A 115 -10.14 -4.85 14.18
CA ARG A 115 -8.78 -4.33 14.12
C ARG A 115 -7.96 -4.89 15.28
N ALA A 116 -6.95 -5.70 14.95
CA ALA A 116 -6.16 -6.41 15.96
C ALA A 116 -5.22 -5.50 16.77
N VAL A 117 -4.67 -4.45 16.16
CA VAL A 117 -3.73 -3.53 16.81
C VAL A 117 -3.74 -2.16 16.14
N GLY A 118 -3.52 -1.11 16.93
CA GLY A 118 -3.39 0.27 16.47
C GLY A 118 -4.72 0.93 16.11
N GLU A 119 -4.62 2.13 15.56
CA GLU A 119 -5.78 3.00 15.28
C GLU A 119 -6.02 3.14 13.77
N ALA A 120 -7.29 3.41 13.41
CA ALA A 120 -7.63 3.76 12.04
C ALA A 120 -6.88 5.01 11.56
N HIS A 121 -6.47 5.01 10.29
CA HIS A 121 -5.64 6.04 9.66
C HIS A 121 -4.18 6.04 10.09
N GLN A 122 -3.70 4.95 10.66
CA GLN A 122 -2.28 4.63 10.71
C GLN A 122 -1.97 3.54 9.69
N ALA A 123 -1.06 3.83 8.76
CA ALA A 123 -0.74 2.93 7.66
C ALA A 123 -0.40 1.50 8.11
N GLY A 124 0.31 1.33 9.24
CA GLY A 124 0.62 -0.01 9.76
C GLY A 124 -0.63 -0.78 10.21
N SER A 125 -1.52 -0.11 10.95
CA SER A 125 -2.76 -0.72 11.44
C SER A 125 -3.74 -0.99 10.29
N ASP A 126 -3.88 -0.05 9.36
CA ASP A 126 -4.73 -0.21 8.17
C ASP A 126 -4.20 -1.29 7.23
N ASN A 127 -2.88 -1.42 7.08
CA ASN A 127 -2.28 -2.50 6.29
C ASN A 127 -2.58 -3.87 6.88
N LEU A 128 -2.55 -4.02 8.21
CA LEU A 128 -2.91 -5.28 8.85
C LEU A 128 -4.40 -5.60 8.64
N LEU A 129 -5.27 -4.60 8.78
CA LEU A 129 -6.70 -4.75 8.50
C LEU A 129 -7.00 -4.98 7.01
N THR A 130 -6.08 -4.65 6.11
CA THR A 130 -6.25 -4.89 4.66
C THR A 130 -6.09 -6.37 4.30
N VAL A 131 -5.53 -7.21 5.18
CA VAL A 131 -5.35 -8.66 4.95
C VAL A 131 -6.54 -9.47 5.50
N ILE A 132 -7.73 -8.85 5.55
CA ILE A 132 -9.01 -9.50 5.88
C ILE A 132 -9.40 -10.61 4.92
#